data_AF-A0A1C5JRP7-F1
#
_entry.id   AF-A0A1C5JRP7-F1
#
_cell.length_a   1.000
_cell.length_b   1.000
_cell.length_c   1.000
_cell.angle_alpha   90.00
_cell.angle_beta   90.00
_cell.angle_gamma   90.00
#
_symmetry.space_group_name_H-M   'P 1'
#
loop_
_entity.id
_entity.type
_entity.pdbx_description
1 polymer ?
#
loop_
_entity_poly.entity_id
_entity_poly.type
_entity_poly.pdbx_seq_one_letter_code
_entity_poly.pdbx_strand_id
1 'polypeptide(L)' 'MTNGLLLRADLHNLFDRGLIWVDEQFRVRVKAEAAHYARWHGEELHLPARTADRPDAAALRAHRREVAGMR' A
#
# COMPACT_ATOMS: atom_id res chain seq x y z
N MET A 1 0.50 18.51 -5.28
CA MET A 1 1.29 17.35 -4.84
C MET A 1 0.33 16.40 -4.16
N THR A 2 -0.10 15.36 -4.86
CA THR A 2 -1.11 14.43 -4.36
C THR A 2 -0.57 13.02 -4.54
N ASN A 3 0.53 12.73 -3.86
CA ASN A 3 1.14 11.39 -3.83
C ASN A 3 0.43 10.47 -2.81
N GLY A 4 -0.74 10.89 -2.30
CA GLY A 4 -1.49 10.18 -1.29
C GLY A 4 -2.30 9.07 -1.93
N LEU A 5 -2.04 7.84 -1.50
CA LEU A 5 -2.96 6.72 -1.75
C LEU A 5 -4.28 7.04 -1.02
N LEU A 6 -5.39 7.15 -1.75
CA LEU A 6 -6.70 7.34 -1.12
C LEU A 6 -7.15 6.01 -0.51
N LEU A 7 -6.75 5.78 0.74
CA LEU A 7 -7.09 4.58 1.49
C LEU A 7 -8.30 4.85 2.39
N ARG A 8 -9.07 3.79 2.66
CA ARG A 8 -10.01 3.79 3.79
C ARG A 8 -9.22 4.12 5.06
N ALA A 9 -9.80 4.93 5.95
CA ALA A 9 -9.06 5.50 7.09
C ALA A 9 -8.36 4.47 7.99
N ASP A 10 -8.92 3.26 8.11
CA ASP A 10 -8.33 2.14 8.84
C ASP A 10 -7.14 1.51 8.13
N LEU A 11 -7.19 1.38 6.80
CA LEU A 11 -6.07 0.92 5.98
C LEU A 11 -4.92 1.93 6.00
N HIS A 12 -5.21 3.23 6.09
CA HIS A 12 -4.18 4.27 6.20
C HIS A 12 -3.32 4.08 7.46
N ASN A 13 -3.94 3.85 8.62
CA ASN A 13 -3.20 3.56 9.86
C ASN A 13 -2.33 2.31 9.76
N LEU A 14 -2.78 1.26 9.06
CA LEU A 14 -1.99 0.05 8.86
C LEU A 14 -0.80 0.30 7.91
N PHE A 15 -1.02 1.14 6.89
CA PHE A 15 -0.01 1.50 5.90
C PHE A 15 1.12 2.29 6.56
N ASP A 16 0.77 3.32 7.34
CA ASP A 16 1.72 4.16 8.08
C ASP A 16 2.53 3.34 9.10
N ARG A 17 1.89 2.34 9.71
CA ARG A 17 2.54 1.42 10.66
C ARG A 17 3.33 0.29 9.98
N GLY A 18 3.35 0.21 8.66
CA GLY A 18 4.03 -0.86 7.92
C GLY A 18 3.45 -2.25 8.12
N LEU A 19 2.18 -2.34 8.52
CA LEU A 19 1.43 -3.60 8.63
C LEU A 19 0.83 -4.03 7.29
N ILE A 20 0.63 -3.07 6.39
CA ILE A 20 0.31 -3.32 4.99
C ILE A 20 1.23 -2.52 4.07
N TRP A 21 1.42 -2.99 2.85
CA TRP A 21 2.10 -2.26 1.78
C TRP A 21 1.51 -2.63 0.42
N VAL A 22 1.83 -1.86 -0.62
CA VAL A 22 1.47 -2.18 -2.00
C VAL A 22 2.71 -2.66 -2.72
N ASP A 23 2.61 -3.79 -3.44
CA ASP A 23 3.71 -4.31 -4.23
C ASP A 23 3.80 -3.66 -5.62
N GLU A 24 4.79 -4.07 -6.41
CA GLU A 24 5.06 -3.53 -7.74
C GLU A 24 3.98 -3.90 -8.77
N GLN A 25 3.13 -4.87 -8.46
CA GLN A 25 1.97 -5.26 -9.25
C GLN A 25 0.70 -4.54 -8.78
N PHE A 26 0.84 -3.50 -7.95
CA PHE A 26 -0.25 -2.76 -7.33
C PHE A 26 -1.17 -3.65 -6.49
N ARG A 27 -0.64 -4.72 -5.88
CA ARG A 27 -1.42 -5.57 -4.97
C ARG A 27 -1.13 -5.25 -3.53
N VAL A 28 -2.18 -5.26 -2.72
CA VAL A 28 -2.08 -5.06 -1.27
C VAL A 28 -1.46 -6.30 -0.64
N ARG A 29 -0.47 -6.08 0.22
CA ARG A 29 0.17 -7.10 1.03
C ARG A 29 -0.04 -6.77 2.49
N VAL A 30 -0.31 -7.80 3.27
CA VAL A 30 -0.69 -7.71 4.68
C VAL A 30 0.25 -8.58 5.48
N LYS A 31 0.86 -8.04 6.52
CA LYS A 31 1.68 -8.79 7.48
C LYS A 31 0.81 -9.72 8.34
N ALA A 32 1.41 -10.79 8.88
CA ALA A 32 0.69 -11.76 9.71
C ALA A 32 0.08 -11.11 10.97
N GLU A 33 0.74 -10.09 11.52
CA GLU A 33 0.30 -9.29 12.67
C GLU A 33 -1.00 -8.53 12.40
N ALA A 34 -1.37 -8.33 11.13
CA ALA A 34 -2.62 -7.72 10.70
C ALA A 34 -3.57 -8.75 10.07
N ALA A 35 -3.57 -10.00 10.55
CA ALA A 35 -4.40 -11.10 10.03
C ALA A 35 -5.90 -10.77 9.89
N HIS A 36 -6.45 -9.89 10.73
CA HIS A 36 -7.84 -9.42 10.59
C HIS A 36 -8.11 -8.75 9.23
N TYR A 37 -7.07 -8.18 8.60
CA TYR A 37 -7.11 -7.54 7.29
C TYR A 37 -6.63 -8.48 6.17
N ALA A 38 -6.37 -9.76 6.44
CA ALA A 38 -5.88 -10.73 5.45
C ALA A 38 -6.82 -10.89 4.25
N ARG A 39 -8.13 -10.58 4.41
CA ARG A 39 -9.09 -10.52 3.30
C ARG A 39 -8.69 -9.54 2.18
N TRP A 40 -7.84 -8.55 2.49
CA TRP A 40 -7.33 -7.58 1.52
C TRP A 40 -5.96 -7.99 0.96
N HIS A 41 -5.37 -9.08 1.45
CA HIS A 41 -4.11 -9.58 0.93
C HIS A 41 -4.30 -10.09 -0.50
N GLY A 42 -3.55 -9.54 -1.45
CA GLY A 42 -3.60 -9.90 -2.86
C GLY A 42 -4.59 -9.08 -3.68
N GLU A 43 -5.43 -8.25 -3.04
CA GLU A 43 -6.37 -7.35 -3.74
C GLU A 43 -5.61 -6.32 -4.58
N GLU A 44 -6.09 -6.08 -5.78
CA GLU A 44 -5.51 -5.10 -6.70
C GLU A 44 -6.00 -3.70 -6.36
N LEU A 45 -5.08 -2.74 -6.36
CA LEU A 45 -5.44 -1.36 -6.13
C LEU A 45 -6.25 -0.84 -7.33
N HIS A 46 -7.39 -0.23 -7.06
CA HIS A 46 -8.08 0.55 -8.07
C HIS A 46 -7.26 1.80 -8.42
N LEU A 47 -6.54 1.71 -9.53
CA LEU A 47 -5.76 2.82 -10.06
C LEU A 47 -6.67 3.86 -10.71
N PRO A 48 -6.42 5.16 -10.49
CA PRO A 48 -7.09 6.21 -11.24
C PRO A 48 -6.91 6.04 -12.75
N ALA A 49 -7.96 6.40 -13.51
CA ALA A 49 -7.94 6.40 -14.97
C ALA A 49 -6.86 7.34 -15.51
N ARG A 50 -6.62 8.47 -14.82
CA ARG A 50 -5.56 9.42 -15.12
C ARG A 50 -4.24 8.92 -14.53
N THR A 51 -3.25 8.72 -15.38
CA THR A 51 -1.90 8.26 -14.98
C THR A 51 -1.19 9.23 -14.03
N ALA A 52 -1.45 10.53 -14.16
CA ALA A 52 -0.89 11.56 -13.30
C ALA A 52 -1.37 11.50 -11.84
N ASP A 53 -2.53 10.88 -11.60
CA ASP A 53 -3.10 10.71 -10.26
C ASP A 53 -2.77 9.32 -9.67
N ARG A 54 -2.06 8.47 -10.43
CA ARG A 54 -1.66 7.15 -9.94
C ARG A 54 -0.56 7.30 -8.90
N PRO A 55 -0.55 6.41 -7.90
CA PRO A 55 0.53 6.37 -6.93
C PRO A 55 1.86 6.08 -7.64
N ASP A 56 2.89 6.83 -7.24
CA ASP A 56 4.24 6.63 -7.76
C ASP A 56 4.81 5.30 -7.25
N ALA A 57 5.14 4.41 -8.19
CA ALA A 57 5.74 3.11 -7.88
C ALA A 57 7.08 3.25 -7.14
N ALA A 58 7.85 4.33 -7.36
CA ALA A 58 9.08 4.60 -6.60
C ALA A 58 8.77 4.95 -5.15
N ALA A 59 7.72 5.75 -4.90
CA ALA A 59 7.27 6.07 -3.54
C ALA A 59 6.76 4.82 -2.80
N LEU A 60 6.00 3.96 -3.47
CA LEU A 60 5.55 2.66 -2.92
C LEU A 60 6.74 1.76 -2.54
N ARG A 61 7.76 1.67 -3.40
CA ARG A 61 8.97 0.91 -3.12
C ARG A 61 9.78 1.50 -1.96
N ALA A 62 9.90 2.82 -1.88
CA ALA A 62 10.59 3.50 -0.79
C ALA A 62 9.90 3.22 0.55
N HIS A 63 8.58 3.40 0.61
CA HIS A 63 7.76 3.08 1.78
C HIS A 63 7.98 1.62 2.21
N ARG A 64 7.87 0.66 1.28
CA ARG A 64 8.11 -0.77 1.57
C ARG A 64 9.48 -1.01 2.21
N ARG A 65 10.55 -0.39 1.68
CA ARG A 65 11.90 -0.53 2.22
C ARG A 65 12.01 0.03 3.64
N GLU A 66 11.34 1.15 3.90
CA GLU A 66 11.37 1.84 5.19
C GLU A 66 10.55 1.09 6.25
N VAL A 67 9.30 0.73 5.96
CA VAL A 67 8.37 0.22 6.97
C VAL A 67 8.21 -1.31 7.00
N ALA A 68 8.48 -2.00 5.89
CA ALA A 68 8.38 -3.46 5.84
C ALA A 68 9.69 -4.16 6.18
N GLY A 69 10.81 -3.43 6.28
CA GLY A 69 12.13 -4.00 6.59
C GLY A 69 12.63 -5.01 5.55
N MET A 70 12.00 -5.04 4.37
CA MET A 70 12.36 -5.94 3.28
C MET A 70 13.51 -5.31 2.49
N ARG A 71 14.73 -5.73 2.80
CA ARG A 71 15.92 -5.45 1.99
C ARG A 71 16.05 -6.47 0.86
#